data_AF-A0A970N4N5-F1
#
_entry.id   AF-A0A970N4N5-F1
#
_cell.length_a   1.000
_cell.length_b   1.000
_cell.length_c   1.000
_cell.angle_alpha   90.00
_cell.angle_beta   90.00
_cell.angle_gamma   90.00
#
_symmetry.space_group_name_H-M   'P 1'
#
loop_
_entity.id
_entity.type
_entity.pdbx_description
1 polymer ?
#
loop_
_entity_poly.entity_id
_entity_poly.type
_entity_poly.pdbx_seq_one_letter_code
_entity_poly.pdbx_strand_id
1 'polypeptide(L)'
;MENIQKAILTLLHYNTIIRDTLEYTVKKKEYNIEHYNFKKRGVLVEIEQNTPLKIFLDKAGENGEKLLAKIKDFFEEVYSDKSTILQLSGDQLRVDHAQHLTIFEHVILIHEEIFRITKVHTDYAKNLNLFEDRFRNLIKADERFYRSLVYMTLLEDLEALFLEFNKARNEAKGKETPQSNFIQNDISKITNLLGFSRQNTTITDLEFMEIVDSVFHLLENISGKRDLPIGKTFSDVFKEARFKVNEFVRKTETIWRDLYRPIMDEFVKQSTKPVEPGEA
;
A
#
# COMPACT_ATOMS: atom_id res chain seq x y z
N MET A 1 -0.12 30.46 3.09
CA MET A 1 1.00 29.86 2.33
C MET A 1 1.35 28.48 2.87
N GLU A 2 1.58 28.37 4.18
CA GLU A 2 1.84 27.14 4.95
C GLU A 2 0.75 26.05 4.85
N ASN A 3 -0.53 26.45 4.71
CA ASN A 3 -1.67 25.53 4.79
C ASN A 3 -1.77 24.49 3.66
N ILE A 4 -1.39 24.81 2.42
CA ILE A 4 -1.54 23.86 1.29
C ILE A 4 -0.47 22.77 1.30
N GLN A 5 0.76 23.13 1.64
CA GLN A 5 1.86 22.17 1.77
C GLN A 5 1.66 21.29 3.00
N LYS A 6 1.19 21.87 4.11
CA LYS A 6 0.71 21.13 5.28
C LYS A 6 -0.36 20.12 4.91
N ALA A 7 -1.35 20.52 4.09
CA ALA A 7 -2.38 19.60 3.62
C ALA A 7 -1.80 18.42 2.81
N ILE A 8 -0.89 18.70 1.86
CA ILE A 8 -0.22 17.66 1.07
C ILE A 8 0.58 16.72 1.98
N LEU A 9 1.34 17.24 2.94
CA LEU A 9 2.16 16.44 3.82
C LEU A 9 1.34 15.57 4.77
N THR A 10 0.26 16.09 5.33
CA THR A 10 -0.67 15.31 6.16
C THR A 10 -1.31 14.18 5.37
N LEU A 11 -1.73 14.42 4.12
CA LEU A 11 -2.28 13.38 3.25
C LEU A 11 -1.24 12.30 2.92
N LEU A 12 0.01 12.68 2.64
CA LEU A 12 1.12 11.73 2.43
C LEU A 12 1.44 10.92 3.69
N HIS A 13 1.42 11.55 4.86
CA HIS A 13 1.63 10.86 6.12
C HIS A 13 0.51 9.85 6.39
N TYR A 14 -0.76 10.23 6.15
CA TYR A 14 -1.87 9.29 6.25
C TYR A 14 -1.69 8.10 5.30
N ASN A 15 -1.28 8.35 4.05
CA ASN A 15 -0.98 7.28 3.10
C ASN A 15 0.15 6.36 3.55
N THR A 16 1.18 6.91 4.20
CA THR A 16 2.24 6.12 4.83
C THR A 16 1.68 5.17 5.89
N ILE A 17 0.76 5.64 6.74
CA ILE A 17 0.11 4.80 7.76
C ILE A 17 -0.71 3.66 7.13
N ILE A 18 -1.46 3.97 6.08
CA ILE A 18 -2.25 2.98 5.32
C ILE A 18 -1.31 1.95 4.67
N ARG A 19 -0.30 2.39 3.93
CA ARG A 19 0.71 1.55 3.28
C ARG A 19 1.43 0.63 4.27
N ASP A 20 1.85 1.15 5.42
CA ASP A 20 2.63 0.40 6.41
C ASP A 20 1.80 -0.69 7.12
N THR A 21 0.49 -0.76 6.86
CA THR A 21 -0.34 -1.92 7.22
C THR A 21 0.02 -3.16 6.39
N LEU A 22 0.60 -2.99 5.19
CA LEU A 22 1.12 -4.12 4.38
C LEU A 22 2.19 -4.93 5.12
N GLU A 23 2.86 -4.38 6.13
CA GLU A 23 3.85 -5.16 6.90
C GLU A 23 3.25 -6.43 7.50
N TYR A 24 1.96 -6.40 7.87
CA TYR A 24 1.29 -7.55 8.47
C TYR A 24 1.00 -8.66 7.47
N THR A 25 1.18 -8.40 6.18
CA THR A 25 1.12 -9.44 5.14
C THR A 25 2.43 -10.23 5.03
N VAL A 26 3.50 -9.76 5.68
CA VAL A 26 4.80 -10.43 5.72
C VAL A 26 4.93 -11.19 7.04
N LYS A 27 5.14 -12.51 6.98
CA LYS A 27 5.32 -13.34 8.18
C LYS A 27 6.58 -12.95 8.94
N LYS A 28 6.41 -12.41 10.15
CA LYS A 28 7.49 -12.09 11.09
C LYS A 28 7.40 -12.97 12.34
N LYS A 29 8.53 -13.13 13.05
CA LYS A 29 8.55 -13.79 14.36
C LYS A 29 7.76 -13.00 15.40
N GLU A 30 7.91 -11.69 15.37
CA GLU A 30 7.29 -10.73 16.28
C GLU A 30 6.97 -9.45 15.51
N TYR A 31 5.91 -8.76 15.94
CA TYR A 31 5.52 -7.45 15.43
C TYR A 31 5.66 -6.41 16.53
N ASN A 32 6.04 -5.19 16.14
CA ASN A 32 6.19 -4.09 17.09
C ASN A 32 4.82 -3.55 17.50
N ILE A 33 4.48 -3.67 18.79
CA ILE A 33 3.18 -3.25 19.35
C ILE A 33 3.02 -1.73 19.35
N GLU A 34 4.09 -0.99 19.60
CA GLU A 34 4.05 0.48 19.55
C GLU A 34 3.72 0.97 18.14
N HIS A 35 4.35 0.37 17.12
CA HIS A 35 4.05 0.66 15.72
C HIS A 35 2.62 0.23 15.34
N TYR A 36 2.13 -0.89 15.87
CA TYR A 36 0.74 -1.29 15.70
C TYR A 36 -0.23 -0.26 16.27
N ASN A 37 -0.04 0.15 17.53
CA ASN A 37 -0.91 1.12 18.19
C ASN A 37 -0.84 2.49 17.52
N PHE A 38 0.34 2.89 17.05
CA PHE A 38 0.53 4.10 16.26
C PHE A 38 -0.31 4.06 14.98
N LYS A 39 -0.22 2.98 14.19
CA LYS A 39 -1.00 2.81 12.96
C LYS A 39 -2.50 2.75 13.23
N LYS A 40 -2.93 1.94 14.21
CA LYS A 40 -4.34 1.82 14.65
C LYS A 40 -4.94 3.19 14.96
N ARG A 41 -4.24 4.01 15.74
CA ARG A 41 -4.69 5.38 16.06
C ARG A 41 -4.67 6.30 14.83
N GLY A 42 -3.63 6.20 14.02
CA GLY A 42 -3.44 7.04 12.84
C GLY A 42 -4.53 6.91 11.79
N VAL A 43 -5.10 5.71 11.63
CA VAL A 43 -6.21 5.46 10.68
C VAL A 43 -7.45 6.31 11.02
N LEU A 44 -7.79 6.48 12.29
CA LEU A 44 -9.02 7.20 12.69
C LEU A 44 -8.79 8.68 12.96
N VAL A 45 -7.64 9.07 13.54
CA VAL A 45 -7.38 10.46 13.94
C VAL A 45 -7.60 11.44 12.78
N GLU A 46 -7.15 11.08 11.58
CA GLU A 46 -7.23 11.93 10.39
C GLU A 46 -8.65 12.06 9.82
N ILE A 47 -9.62 11.23 10.24
CA ILE A 47 -11.03 11.33 9.81
C ILE A 47 -11.97 11.79 10.94
N GLU A 48 -11.48 11.85 12.18
CA GLU A 48 -12.26 12.30 13.35
C GLU A 48 -11.99 13.77 13.72
N GLN A 49 -10.77 14.26 13.43
CA GLN A 49 -10.38 15.63 13.72
C GLN A 49 -10.54 16.54 12.49
N ASN A 50 -10.51 17.85 12.69
CA ASN A 50 -10.58 18.83 11.61
C ASN A 50 -9.25 18.91 10.82
N THR A 51 -8.90 17.81 10.17
CA THR A 51 -7.69 17.64 9.37
C THR A 51 -7.96 17.95 7.89
N PRO A 52 -6.92 18.13 7.06
CA PRO A 52 -7.07 18.26 5.62
C PRO A 52 -7.86 17.11 4.97
N LEU A 53 -7.64 15.86 5.42
CA LEU A 53 -8.39 14.70 4.91
C LEU A 53 -9.87 14.81 5.27
N LYS A 54 -10.20 15.08 6.52
CA LYS A 54 -11.59 15.22 6.95
C LYS A 54 -12.32 16.35 6.21
N ILE A 55 -11.67 17.50 6.06
CA ILE A 55 -12.22 18.64 5.30
C ILE A 55 -12.51 18.25 3.85
N PHE A 56 -11.63 17.46 3.22
CA PHE A 56 -11.86 16.98 1.86
C PHE A 56 -13.06 16.04 1.81
N LEU A 57 -13.13 15.06 2.71
CA LEU A 57 -14.24 14.10 2.78
C LEU A 57 -15.59 14.80 2.95
N ASP A 58 -15.67 15.80 3.84
CA ASP A 58 -16.91 16.55 4.09
C ASP A 58 -17.37 17.38 2.89
N LYS A 59 -16.43 17.83 2.04
CA LYS A 59 -16.72 18.64 0.86
C LYS A 59 -16.96 17.81 -0.41
N ALA A 60 -16.60 16.53 -0.40
CA ALA A 60 -16.68 15.66 -1.56
C ALA A 60 -18.05 14.99 -1.78
N GLY A 61 -19.06 15.32 -0.95
CA GLY A 61 -20.42 14.78 -1.05
C GLY A 61 -20.44 13.25 -0.97
N GLU A 62 -21.22 12.61 -1.85
CA GLU A 62 -21.38 11.15 -1.89
C GLU A 62 -20.04 10.40 -2.03
N ASN A 63 -19.07 10.93 -2.77
CA ASN A 63 -17.75 10.31 -2.91
C ASN A 63 -16.95 10.36 -1.60
N GLY A 64 -17.09 11.45 -0.84
CA GLY A 64 -16.48 11.59 0.48
C GLY A 64 -17.08 10.62 1.49
N GLU A 65 -18.41 10.46 1.48
CA GLU A 65 -19.12 9.49 2.33
C GLU A 65 -18.69 8.05 2.04
N LYS A 66 -18.55 7.68 0.75
CA LYS A 66 -18.06 6.35 0.33
C LYS A 66 -16.64 6.06 0.79
N LEU A 67 -15.73 7.02 0.64
CA LEU A 67 -14.35 6.85 1.11
C LEU A 67 -14.28 6.79 2.64
N LEU A 68 -15.05 7.64 3.35
CA LEU A 68 -15.14 7.59 4.80
C LEU A 68 -15.65 6.23 5.30
N ALA A 69 -16.69 5.67 4.66
CA ALA A 69 -17.19 4.35 4.97
C ALA A 69 -16.11 3.28 4.76
N LYS A 70 -15.42 3.30 3.61
CA LYS A 70 -14.31 2.37 3.32
C LYS A 70 -13.19 2.43 4.37
N ILE A 71 -12.81 3.63 4.82
CA ILE A 71 -11.80 3.79 5.88
C ILE A 71 -12.27 3.19 7.20
N LYS A 72 -13.55 3.39 7.56
CA LYS A 72 -14.14 2.80 8.76
C LYS A 72 -14.24 1.29 8.67
N ASP A 73 -14.67 0.75 7.54
CA ASP A 73 -14.73 -0.70 7.30
C ASP A 73 -13.33 -1.32 7.40
N PHE A 74 -12.32 -0.68 6.81
CA PHE A 74 -10.93 -1.08 6.96
C PHE A 74 -10.49 -1.11 8.43
N PHE A 75 -10.80 -0.07 9.21
CA PHE A 75 -10.50 -0.05 10.63
C PHE A 75 -11.22 -1.18 11.38
N GLU A 76 -12.51 -1.37 11.13
CA GLU A 76 -13.32 -2.39 11.79
C GLU A 76 -12.80 -3.80 11.50
N GLU A 77 -12.47 -4.10 10.26
CA GLU A 77 -12.00 -5.42 9.84
C GLU A 77 -10.55 -5.70 10.27
N VAL A 78 -9.67 -4.69 10.25
CA VAL A 78 -8.23 -4.90 10.44
C VAL A 78 -7.72 -4.53 11.83
N TYR A 79 -8.26 -3.48 12.45
CA TYR A 79 -7.69 -2.89 13.67
C TYR A 79 -8.62 -2.89 14.89
N SER A 80 -9.92 -3.09 14.72
CA SER A 80 -10.85 -3.08 15.86
C SER A 80 -10.52 -4.16 16.87
N ASP A 81 -10.98 -3.98 18.10
CA ASP A 81 -10.80 -4.99 19.16
C ASP A 81 -11.56 -6.30 18.86
N LYS A 82 -12.45 -6.29 17.86
CA LYS A 82 -13.21 -7.45 17.37
C LYS A 82 -12.60 -8.05 16.09
N SER A 83 -11.58 -7.43 15.52
CA SER A 83 -10.91 -7.93 14.32
C SER A 83 -10.40 -9.35 14.57
N THR A 84 -10.53 -10.21 13.56
CA THR A 84 -9.89 -11.53 13.53
C THR A 84 -8.55 -11.52 12.81
N ILE A 85 -8.20 -10.39 12.18
CA ILE A 85 -6.99 -10.23 11.35
C ILE A 85 -5.81 -9.82 12.23
N LEU A 86 -5.89 -8.68 12.93
CA LEU A 86 -4.85 -8.22 13.84
C LEU A 86 -5.38 -8.19 15.27
N GLN A 87 -4.87 -9.07 16.12
CA GLN A 87 -5.35 -9.24 17.49
C GLN A 87 -4.22 -9.03 18.50
N LEU A 88 -4.43 -8.08 19.42
CA LEU A 88 -3.59 -7.97 20.61
C LEU A 88 -4.00 -9.06 21.61
N SER A 89 -3.03 -9.88 22.01
CA SER A 89 -3.18 -10.91 23.05
C SER A 89 -2.08 -10.72 24.09
N GLY A 90 -2.41 -9.98 25.15
CA GLY A 90 -1.42 -9.52 26.14
C GLY A 90 -0.35 -8.65 25.47
N ASP A 91 0.91 -9.05 25.63
CA ASP A 91 2.08 -8.35 25.08
C ASP A 91 2.51 -8.89 23.70
N GLN A 92 1.59 -9.49 22.94
CA GLN A 92 1.88 -9.97 21.59
C GLN A 92 0.78 -9.57 20.61
N LEU A 93 1.19 -9.19 19.39
CA LEU A 93 0.29 -9.01 18.26
C LEU A 93 0.25 -10.31 17.45
N ARG A 94 -0.93 -10.93 17.39
CA ARG A 94 -1.22 -12.05 16.50
C ARG A 94 -1.76 -11.52 15.18
N VAL A 95 -1.27 -12.08 14.08
CA VAL A 95 -1.74 -11.80 12.73
C VAL A 95 -2.30 -13.08 12.11
N ASP A 96 -3.53 -13.02 11.61
CA ASP A 96 -4.11 -14.11 10.82
C ASP A 96 -3.68 -14.02 9.36
N HIS A 97 -2.64 -14.80 9.04
CA HIS A 97 -2.06 -14.85 7.72
C HIS A 97 -2.97 -15.50 6.65
N ALA A 98 -4.12 -16.09 7.03
CA ALA A 98 -5.12 -16.56 6.07
C ALA A 98 -6.02 -15.44 5.52
N GLN A 99 -5.96 -14.24 6.10
CA GLN A 99 -6.81 -13.10 5.77
C GLN A 99 -6.04 -11.91 5.15
N HIS A 100 -4.85 -12.17 4.59
CA HIS A 100 -4.05 -11.13 3.93
C HIS A 100 -4.76 -10.40 2.80
N LEU A 101 -5.59 -11.11 2.04
CA LEU A 101 -6.31 -10.55 0.91
C LEU A 101 -7.16 -9.35 1.33
N THR A 102 -7.81 -9.42 2.49
CA THR A 102 -8.58 -8.32 3.05
C THR A 102 -7.70 -7.10 3.34
N ILE A 103 -6.49 -7.31 3.88
CA ILE A 103 -5.51 -6.22 4.07
C ILE A 103 -5.14 -5.60 2.71
N PHE A 104 -4.82 -6.41 1.70
CA PHE A 104 -4.45 -5.89 0.38
C PHE A 104 -5.58 -5.10 -0.27
N GLU A 105 -6.81 -5.63 -0.25
CA GLU A 105 -7.99 -4.99 -0.84
C GLU A 105 -8.22 -3.60 -0.24
N HIS A 106 -8.23 -3.49 1.10
CA HIS A 106 -8.42 -2.18 1.74
C HIS A 106 -7.25 -1.24 1.51
N VAL A 107 -6.02 -1.69 1.79
CA VAL A 107 -4.84 -0.82 1.76
C VAL A 107 -4.61 -0.26 0.37
N ILE A 108 -4.67 -1.09 -0.68
CA ILE A 108 -4.44 -0.64 -2.06
C ILE A 108 -5.52 0.35 -2.49
N LEU A 109 -6.80 0.03 -2.25
CA LEU A 109 -7.91 0.87 -2.68
C LEU A 109 -7.92 2.23 -1.97
N ILE A 110 -7.74 2.24 -0.64
CA ILE A 110 -7.70 3.49 0.15
C ILE A 110 -6.48 4.31 -0.25
N HIS A 111 -5.30 3.68 -0.36
CA HIS A 111 -4.08 4.40 -0.72
C HIS A 111 -4.20 5.09 -2.08
N GLU A 112 -4.76 4.44 -3.10
CA GLU A 112 -5.01 5.07 -4.41
C GLU A 112 -5.94 6.29 -4.31
N GLU A 113 -7.02 6.18 -3.52
CA GLU A 113 -7.98 7.27 -3.35
C GLU A 113 -7.34 8.49 -2.69
N ILE A 114 -6.63 8.29 -1.59
CA ILE A 114 -5.91 9.36 -0.90
C ILE A 114 -4.78 9.93 -1.76
N PHE A 115 -4.10 9.10 -2.55
CA PHE A 115 -3.06 9.57 -3.46
C PHE A 115 -3.64 10.45 -4.57
N ARG A 116 -4.82 10.13 -5.10
CA ARG A 116 -5.56 11.02 -6.03
C ARG A 116 -5.91 12.35 -5.37
N ILE A 117 -6.37 12.34 -4.12
CA ILE A 117 -6.66 13.57 -3.36
C ILE A 117 -5.39 14.42 -3.20
N THR A 118 -4.26 13.77 -2.88
CA THR A 118 -2.95 14.43 -2.77
C THR A 118 -2.55 15.09 -4.08
N LYS A 119 -2.77 14.43 -5.22
CA LYS A 119 -2.52 15.00 -6.56
C LYS A 119 -3.37 16.22 -6.86
N VAL A 120 -4.66 16.21 -6.52
CA VAL A 120 -5.55 17.37 -6.69
C VAL A 120 -5.00 18.59 -5.93
N HIS A 121 -4.57 18.40 -4.68
CA HIS A 121 -3.95 19.49 -3.90
C HIS A 121 -2.61 19.94 -4.47
N THR A 122 -1.82 18.99 -4.97
CA THR A 122 -0.53 19.26 -5.62
C THR A 122 -0.71 20.11 -6.87
N ASP A 123 -1.67 19.77 -7.74
CA ASP A 123 -1.91 20.49 -8.98
C ASP A 123 -2.51 21.87 -8.72
N TYR A 124 -3.39 21.99 -7.72
CA TYR A 124 -3.85 23.29 -7.23
C TYR A 124 -2.66 24.16 -6.73
N ALA A 125 -1.73 23.59 -5.96
CA ALA A 125 -0.54 24.30 -5.49
C ALA A 125 0.37 24.77 -6.64
N LYS A 126 0.57 23.92 -7.67
CA LYS A 126 1.34 24.27 -8.86
C LYS A 126 0.71 25.44 -9.63
N ASN A 127 -0.61 25.40 -9.83
CA ASN A 127 -1.33 26.46 -10.55
C ASN A 127 -1.23 27.82 -9.86
N LEU A 128 -1.04 27.82 -8.53
CA LEU A 128 -0.81 29.03 -7.74
C LEU A 128 0.67 29.42 -7.60
N ASN A 129 1.60 28.67 -8.22
CA ASN A 129 3.06 28.81 -8.04
C ASN A 129 3.52 28.70 -6.57
N LEU A 130 2.83 27.86 -5.78
CA LEU A 130 3.10 27.64 -4.35
C LEU A 130 3.78 26.29 -4.05
N PHE A 131 4.14 25.55 -5.10
CA PHE A 131 4.60 24.17 -4.97
C PHE A 131 6.12 24.07 -5.02
N GLU A 132 6.74 23.71 -3.89
CA GLU A 132 8.18 23.52 -3.81
C GLU A 132 8.63 22.16 -4.36
N ASP A 133 9.80 22.14 -5.01
CA ASP A 133 10.35 20.94 -5.65
C ASP A 133 10.64 19.81 -4.66
N ARG A 134 10.91 20.11 -3.37
CA ARG A 134 11.11 19.08 -2.35
C ARG A 134 9.86 18.19 -2.17
N PHE A 135 8.66 18.77 -2.20
CA PHE A 135 7.41 18.00 -2.12
C PHE A 135 7.15 17.23 -3.42
N ARG A 136 7.55 17.79 -4.57
CA ARG A 136 7.50 17.07 -5.86
C ARG A 136 8.32 15.78 -5.79
N ASN A 137 9.54 15.88 -5.27
CA ASN A 137 10.46 14.75 -5.15
C ASN A 137 9.95 13.74 -4.13
N LEU A 138 9.41 14.21 -3.00
CA LEU A 138 8.82 13.34 -1.99
C LEU A 138 7.63 12.55 -2.54
N ILE A 139 6.66 13.19 -3.21
CA ILE A 139 5.49 12.51 -3.80
C ILE A 139 5.90 11.43 -4.79
N LYS A 140 6.90 11.71 -5.64
CA LYS A 140 7.43 10.72 -6.60
C LYS A 140 8.10 9.55 -5.88
N ALA A 141 8.87 9.81 -4.84
CA ALA A 141 9.54 8.77 -4.07
C ALA A 141 8.53 7.91 -3.30
N ASP A 142 7.49 8.53 -2.74
CA ASP A 142 6.40 7.86 -2.03
C ASP A 142 5.62 6.92 -2.97
N GLU A 143 5.23 7.39 -4.17
CA GLU A 143 4.56 6.54 -5.15
C GLU A 143 5.42 5.33 -5.53
N ARG A 144 6.72 5.54 -5.80
CA ARG A 144 7.64 4.44 -6.15
C ARG A 144 7.78 3.44 -5.02
N PHE A 145 7.94 3.92 -3.79
CA PHE A 145 8.09 3.04 -2.64
C PHE A 145 6.80 2.24 -2.37
N TYR A 146 5.66 2.91 -2.32
CA TYR A 146 4.36 2.24 -2.18
C TYR A 146 4.13 1.18 -3.27
N ARG A 147 4.32 1.53 -4.55
CA ARG A 147 4.14 0.59 -5.66
C ARG A 147 5.05 -0.62 -5.51
N SER A 148 6.32 -0.39 -5.15
CA SER A 148 7.29 -1.46 -4.96
C SER A 148 6.88 -2.42 -3.83
N LEU A 149 6.35 -1.90 -2.71
CA LEU A 149 5.83 -2.72 -1.62
C LEU A 149 4.61 -3.53 -2.06
N VAL A 150 3.66 -2.92 -2.77
CA VAL A 150 2.47 -3.62 -3.29
C VAL A 150 2.89 -4.78 -4.19
N TYR A 151 3.81 -4.56 -5.14
CA TYR A 151 4.32 -5.63 -6.00
C TYR A 151 5.03 -6.71 -5.20
N MET A 152 5.84 -6.34 -4.20
CA MET A 152 6.58 -7.28 -3.36
C MET A 152 5.64 -8.20 -2.61
N THR A 153 4.71 -7.63 -1.84
CA THR A 153 3.83 -8.39 -0.95
C THR A 153 2.84 -9.24 -1.73
N LEU A 154 2.28 -8.71 -2.83
CA LEU A 154 1.38 -9.48 -3.69
C LEU A 154 2.09 -10.62 -4.42
N LEU A 155 3.36 -10.43 -4.84
CA LEU A 155 4.12 -11.50 -5.48
C LEU A 155 4.45 -12.65 -4.51
N GLU A 156 4.80 -12.33 -3.27
CA GLU A 156 5.06 -13.35 -2.25
C GLU A 156 3.82 -14.21 -1.99
N ASP A 157 2.66 -13.57 -1.85
CA ASP A 157 1.39 -14.26 -1.61
C ASP A 157 0.93 -15.04 -2.86
N LEU A 158 1.15 -14.49 -4.05
CA LEU A 158 0.89 -15.17 -5.32
C LEU A 158 1.70 -16.46 -5.49
N GLU A 159 2.99 -16.44 -5.15
CA GLU A 159 3.83 -17.64 -5.22
C GLU A 159 3.33 -18.73 -4.28
N ALA A 160 2.98 -18.37 -3.04
CA ALA A 160 2.42 -19.29 -2.07
C ALA A 160 1.12 -19.94 -2.59
N LEU A 161 0.17 -19.12 -3.05
CA LEU A 161 -1.09 -19.61 -3.61
C LEU A 161 -0.87 -20.46 -4.87
N PHE A 162 0.06 -20.09 -5.74
CA PHE A 162 0.37 -20.86 -6.94
C PHE A 162 0.95 -22.24 -6.61
N LEU A 163 1.83 -22.32 -5.61
CA LEU A 163 2.37 -23.61 -5.14
C LEU A 163 1.28 -24.47 -4.50
N GLU A 164 0.40 -23.87 -3.68
CA GLU A 164 -0.74 -24.56 -3.09
C GLU A 164 -1.73 -25.06 -4.13
N PHE A 165 -2.03 -24.25 -5.15
CA PHE A 165 -2.88 -24.63 -6.27
C PHE A 165 -2.32 -25.84 -7.02
N ASN A 166 -1.03 -25.80 -7.38
CA ASN A 166 -0.38 -26.91 -8.07
C ASN A 166 -0.37 -28.18 -7.22
N LYS A 167 -0.12 -28.06 -5.91
CA LYS A 167 -0.19 -29.18 -4.98
C LYS A 167 -1.58 -29.80 -4.96
N ALA A 168 -2.64 -28.99 -4.76
CA ALA A 168 -4.02 -29.45 -4.72
C ALA A 168 -4.44 -30.14 -6.04
N ARG A 169 -4.00 -29.58 -7.18
CA ARG A 169 -4.25 -30.16 -8.52
C ARG A 169 -3.53 -31.49 -8.70
N ASN A 170 -2.28 -31.60 -8.27
CA ASN A 170 -1.49 -32.83 -8.36
C ASN A 170 -2.09 -33.95 -7.49
N GLU A 171 -2.48 -33.63 -6.25
CA GLU A 171 -3.16 -34.56 -5.34
C GLU A 171 -4.50 -35.06 -5.92
N ALA A 172 -5.21 -34.19 -6.64
CA ALA A 172 -6.44 -34.51 -7.35
C ALA A 172 -6.22 -35.15 -8.74
N LYS A 173 -4.98 -35.51 -9.12
CA LYS A 173 -4.61 -36.05 -10.45
C LYS A 173 -5.09 -35.15 -11.62
N GLY A 174 -4.98 -33.84 -11.45
CA GLY A 174 -5.39 -32.84 -12.41
C GLY A 174 -6.90 -32.58 -12.48
N LYS A 175 -7.70 -33.10 -11.54
CA LYS A 175 -9.13 -32.75 -11.44
C LYS A 175 -9.33 -31.46 -10.67
N GLU A 176 -10.36 -30.70 -11.05
CA GLU A 176 -10.78 -29.53 -10.28
C GLU A 176 -11.48 -29.97 -9.01
N THR A 177 -11.16 -29.31 -7.91
CA THR A 177 -11.76 -29.54 -6.60
C THR A 177 -12.26 -28.22 -6.04
N PRO A 178 -13.19 -28.26 -5.07
CA PRO A 178 -13.59 -27.06 -4.33
C PRO A 178 -12.38 -26.29 -3.77
N GLN A 179 -11.37 -27.01 -3.28
CA GLN A 179 -10.13 -26.42 -2.77
C GLN A 179 -9.32 -25.72 -3.88
N SER A 180 -9.10 -26.36 -5.03
CA SER A 180 -8.36 -25.71 -6.13
C SER A 180 -9.10 -24.49 -6.67
N ASN A 181 -10.44 -24.53 -6.69
CA ASN A 181 -11.26 -23.41 -7.13
C ASN A 181 -11.21 -22.22 -6.16
N PHE A 182 -11.18 -22.50 -4.85
CA PHE A 182 -10.99 -21.45 -3.85
C PHE A 182 -9.63 -20.74 -4.03
N ILE A 183 -8.54 -21.51 -4.15
CA ILE A 183 -7.19 -20.95 -4.36
C ILE A 183 -7.11 -20.17 -5.69
N GLN A 184 -7.77 -20.68 -6.75
CA GLN A 184 -7.84 -19.99 -8.05
C GLN A 184 -8.54 -18.63 -7.97
N ASN A 185 -9.57 -18.51 -7.12
CA ASN A 185 -10.24 -17.23 -6.89
C ASN A 185 -9.30 -16.24 -6.20
N ASP A 186 -8.52 -16.69 -5.22
CA ASP A 186 -7.54 -15.86 -4.52
C ASP A 186 -6.39 -15.42 -5.43
N ILE A 187 -5.87 -16.31 -6.28
CA ILE A 187 -4.90 -15.96 -7.35
C ILE A 187 -5.48 -14.87 -8.27
N SER A 188 -6.77 -14.99 -8.61
CA SER A 188 -7.45 -14.02 -9.47
C SER A 188 -7.59 -12.66 -8.79
N LYS A 189 -7.90 -12.62 -7.49
CA LYS A 189 -7.93 -11.38 -6.71
C LYS A 189 -6.57 -10.69 -6.68
N ILE A 190 -5.49 -11.43 -6.39
CA ILE A 190 -4.13 -10.87 -6.41
C ILE A 190 -3.77 -10.32 -7.80
N THR A 191 -4.06 -11.09 -8.85
CA THR A 191 -3.81 -10.68 -10.24
C THR A 191 -4.56 -9.38 -10.57
N ASN A 192 -5.81 -9.26 -10.11
CA ASN A 192 -6.61 -8.05 -10.28
C ASN A 192 -6.03 -6.85 -9.50
N LEU A 193 -5.54 -7.06 -8.27
CA LEU A 193 -4.90 -6.00 -7.48
C LEU A 193 -3.59 -5.53 -8.10
N LEU A 194 -2.78 -6.45 -8.66
CA LEU A 194 -1.60 -6.10 -9.46
C LEU A 194 -1.99 -5.28 -10.70
N GLY A 195 -3.04 -5.71 -11.41
CA GLY A 195 -3.65 -4.98 -12.53
C GLY A 195 -4.09 -3.57 -12.15
N PHE A 196 -4.81 -3.44 -11.05
CA PHE A 196 -5.30 -2.17 -10.53
C PHE A 196 -4.15 -1.24 -10.13
N SER A 197 -3.12 -1.75 -9.44
CA SER A 197 -1.92 -0.98 -9.09
C SER A 197 -1.19 -0.46 -10.33
N ARG A 198 -1.06 -1.30 -11.38
CA ARG A 198 -0.50 -0.88 -12.66
C ARG A 198 -1.33 0.21 -13.33
N GLN A 199 -2.65 0.09 -13.36
CA GLN A 199 -3.53 1.06 -14.03
C GLN A 199 -3.55 2.44 -13.36
N ASN A 200 -3.29 2.50 -12.04
CA ASN A 200 -3.31 3.76 -11.29
C ASN A 200 -1.94 4.43 -11.12
N THR A 201 -0.86 3.82 -11.66
CA THR A 201 0.48 4.43 -11.58
C THR A 201 0.60 5.66 -12.48
N THR A 202 1.36 6.65 -12.03
CA THR A 202 1.85 7.76 -12.88
C THR A 202 3.34 7.67 -13.20
N ILE A 203 4.00 6.62 -12.73
CA ILE A 203 5.40 6.37 -13.01
C ILE A 203 5.53 5.80 -14.42
N THR A 204 6.35 6.44 -15.25
CA THR A 204 6.57 6.06 -16.65
C THR A 204 8.04 5.81 -16.98
N ASP A 205 8.93 5.91 -16.00
CA ASP A 205 10.35 5.66 -16.23
C ASP A 205 10.66 4.17 -16.43
N LEU A 206 11.76 3.93 -17.16
CA LEU A 206 12.15 2.58 -17.58
C LEU A 206 12.38 1.65 -16.40
N GLU A 207 13.03 2.12 -15.33
CA GLU A 207 13.37 1.29 -14.18
C GLU A 207 12.12 0.69 -13.52
N PHE A 208 11.08 1.50 -13.32
CA PHE A 208 9.82 1.00 -12.81
C PHE A 208 9.09 0.09 -13.82
N MET A 209 9.06 0.47 -15.09
CA MET A 209 8.31 -0.28 -16.10
C MET A 209 8.92 -1.67 -16.36
N GLU A 210 10.24 -1.83 -16.25
CA GLU A 210 10.90 -3.14 -16.33
C GLU A 210 10.45 -4.11 -15.22
N ILE A 211 10.11 -3.58 -14.05
CA ILE A 211 9.58 -4.36 -12.91
C ILE A 211 8.15 -4.78 -13.22
N VAL A 212 7.32 -3.83 -13.64
CA VAL A 212 5.94 -4.10 -14.05
C VAL A 212 5.92 -5.16 -15.15
N ASP A 213 6.74 -5.02 -16.18
CA ASP A 213 6.81 -5.99 -17.27
C ASP A 213 7.27 -7.37 -16.78
N SER A 214 8.24 -7.41 -15.85
CA SER A 214 8.68 -8.67 -15.24
C SER A 214 7.56 -9.37 -14.45
N VAL A 215 6.75 -8.62 -13.70
CA VAL A 215 5.60 -9.14 -12.95
C VAL A 215 4.53 -9.65 -13.91
N PHE A 216 4.19 -8.89 -14.94
CA PHE A 216 3.12 -9.27 -15.86
C PHE A 216 3.53 -10.40 -16.81
N HIS A 217 4.80 -10.51 -17.17
CA HIS A 217 5.32 -11.70 -17.84
C HIS A 217 5.15 -12.96 -16.96
N LEU A 218 5.44 -12.87 -15.66
CA LEU A 218 5.18 -13.96 -14.72
C LEU A 218 3.68 -14.31 -14.68
N LEU A 219 2.78 -13.32 -14.60
CA LEU A 219 1.33 -13.54 -14.62
C LEU A 219 0.87 -14.26 -15.90
N GLU A 220 1.41 -13.89 -17.05
CA GLU A 220 1.14 -14.57 -18.32
C GLU A 220 1.68 -16.00 -18.34
N ASN A 221 2.84 -16.25 -17.72
CA ASN A 221 3.39 -17.60 -17.58
C ASN A 221 2.52 -18.50 -16.71
N ILE A 222 2.14 -18.06 -15.52
CA ILE A 222 1.34 -18.89 -14.59
C ILE A 222 -0.11 -19.08 -15.05
N SER A 223 -0.64 -18.18 -15.88
CA SER A 223 -1.97 -18.31 -16.49
C SER A 223 -1.98 -19.12 -17.79
N GLY A 224 -0.82 -19.59 -18.27
CA GLY A 224 -0.69 -20.34 -19.52
C GLY A 224 -0.89 -19.49 -20.79
N LYS A 225 -0.91 -18.16 -20.67
CA LYS A 225 -0.98 -17.24 -21.81
C LYS A 225 0.36 -17.07 -22.52
N ARG A 226 1.46 -17.44 -21.84
CA ARG A 226 2.82 -17.38 -22.36
C ARG A 226 3.61 -18.60 -21.90
N ASP A 227 4.32 -19.22 -22.82
CA ASP A 227 5.24 -20.32 -22.48
C ASP A 227 6.37 -19.85 -21.55
N LEU A 228 6.84 -20.75 -20.70
CA LEU A 228 8.04 -20.50 -19.91
C LEU A 228 9.25 -20.33 -20.84
N PRO A 229 10.21 -19.44 -20.50
CA PRO A 229 11.45 -19.37 -21.24
C PRO A 229 12.17 -20.72 -21.28
N ILE A 230 12.85 -21.02 -22.38
CA ILE A 230 13.54 -22.29 -22.60
C ILE A 230 14.47 -22.60 -21.42
N GLY A 231 14.30 -23.78 -20.81
CA GLY A 231 15.11 -24.26 -19.70
C GLY A 231 14.75 -23.71 -18.32
N LYS A 232 13.71 -22.85 -18.19
CA LYS A 232 13.26 -22.31 -16.91
C LYS A 232 12.06 -23.07 -16.35
N THR A 233 11.99 -23.12 -15.02
CA THR A 233 10.83 -23.59 -14.25
C THR A 233 9.98 -22.41 -13.78
N PHE A 234 8.78 -22.69 -13.25
CA PHE A 234 7.98 -21.67 -12.56
C PHE A 234 8.74 -21.04 -11.39
N SER A 235 9.51 -21.84 -10.63
CA SER A 235 10.31 -21.33 -9.52
C SER A 235 11.35 -20.31 -9.98
N ASP A 236 11.97 -20.53 -11.14
CA ASP A 236 12.96 -19.61 -11.70
C ASP A 236 12.32 -18.26 -12.07
N VAL A 237 11.18 -18.27 -12.75
CA VAL A 237 10.49 -17.01 -13.14
C VAL A 237 9.94 -16.24 -11.94
N PHE A 238 9.45 -16.93 -10.89
CA PHE A 238 9.08 -16.29 -9.62
C PHE A 238 10.29 -15.67 -8.93
N LYS A 239 11.43 -16.38 -8.88
CA LYS A 239 12.67 -15.89 -8.27
C LYS A 239 13.20 -14.64 -9.00
N GLU A 240 13.16 -14.62 -10.32
CA GLU A 240 13.59 -13.47 -11.11
C GLU A 240 12.72 -12.24 -10.89
N ALA A 241 11.39 -12.40 -10.91
CA ALA A 241 10.46 -11.29 -10.67
C ALA A 241 10.63 -10.71 -9.25
N ARG A 242 10.68 -11.58 -8.23
CA ARG A 242 10.91 -11.16 -6.84
C ARG A 242 12.25 -10.48 -6.65
N PHE A 243 13.32 -10.99 -7.26
CA PHE A 243 14.64 -10.38 -7.15
C PHE A 243 14.62 -8.92 -7.63
N LYS A 244 14.04 -8.66 -8.80
CA LYS A 244 13.91 -7.29 -9.33
C LYS A 244 13.07 -6.39 -8.44
N VAL A 245 11.92 -6.89 -7.95
CA VAL A 245 11.04 -6.13 -7.06
C VAL A 245 11.74 -5.82 -5.73
N ASN A 246 12.41 -6.79 -5.12
CA ASN A 246 13.09 -6.61 -3.83
C ASN A 246 14.25 -5.61 -3.92
N GLU A 247 15.05 -5.66 -4.99
CA GLU A 247 16.10 -4.66 -5.20
C GLU A 247 15.52 -3.25 -5.36
N PHE A 248 14.40 -3.14 -6.08
CA PHE A 248 13.72 -1.86 -6.23
C PHE A 248 13.14 -1.35 -4.92
N VAL A 249 12.51 -2.20 -4.10
CA VAL A 249 12.01 -1.84 -2.75
C VAL A 249 13.12 -1.24 -1.89
N ARG A 250 14.29 -1.89 -1.81
CA ARG A 250 15.43 -1.39 -1.01
C ARG A 250 15.88 0.00 -1.46
N LYS A 251 15.94 0.21 -2.78
CA LYS A 251 16.31 1.49 -3.39
C LYS A 251 15.27 2.56 -3.07
N THR A 252 13.99 2.29 -3.33
CA THR A 252 12.91 3.27 -3.20
C THR A 252 12.64 3.62 -1.74
N GLU A 253 12.74 2.66 -0.82
CA GLU A 253 12.64 2.89 0.63
C GLU A 253 13.69 3.90 1.08
N THR A 254 14.95 3.69 0.68
CA THR A 254 16.06 4.55 1.09
C THR A 254 15.84 5.98 0.59
N ILE A 255 15.52 6.15 -0.70
CA ILE A 255 15.24 7.46 -1.30
C ILE A 255 14.04 8.13 -0.61
N TRP A 256 12.96 7.38 -0.38
CA TRP A 256 11.78 7.91 0.29
C TRP A 256 12.12 8.37 1.70
N ARG A 257 12.81 7.56 2.49
CA ARG A 257 13.18 7.88 3.88
C ARG A 257 14.05 9.14 3.97
N ASP A 258 15.02 9.28 3.06
CA ASP A 258 15.93 10.42 3.02
C ASP A 258 15.22 11.74 2.66
N LEU A 259 14.12 11.67 1.91
CA LEU A 259 13.27 12.82 1.60
C LEU A 259 12.21 13.08 2.66
N TYR A 260 11.60 12.02 3.17
CA TYR A 260 10.43 12.07 4.06
C TYR A 260 10.81 12.58 5.45
N ARG A 261 11.87 12.02 6.04
CA ARG A 261 12.24 12.31 7.43
C ARG A 261 12.58 13.80 7.66
N PRO A 262 13.43 14.46 6.85
CA PRO A 262 13.73 15.88 7.07
C PRO A 262 12.49 16.78 6.96
N ILE A 263 11.59 16.49 6.00
CA ILE A 263 10.36 17.26 5.79
C ILE A 263 9.41 17.08 6.97
N MET A 264 9.24 15.86 7.47
CA MET A 264 8.41 15.60 8.66
C MET A 264 9.00 16.20 9.93
N ASP A 265 10.31 16.11 10.14
CA ASP A 265 10.97 16.68 11.32
C ASP A 265 10.81 18.21 11.35
N GLU A 266 10.91 18.87 10.21
CA GLU A 266 10.63 20.31 10.08
C GLU A 266 9.16 20.62 10.40
N PHE A 267 8.23 19.84 9.86
CA PHE A 267 6.80 20.01 10.09
C PHE A 267 6.40 19.86 11.56
N VAL A 268 6.95 18.86 12.26
CA VAL A 268 6.74 18.65 13.68
C VAL A 268 7.33 19.79 14.52
N LYS A 269 8.49 20.33 14.13
CA LYS A 269 9.08 21.50 14.80
C LYS A 269 8.25 22.76 14.60
N GLN A 270 7.65 22.95 13.43
CA GLN A 270 6.76 24.08 13.16
C GLN A 270 5.46 23.98 13.96
N SER A 271 4.89 22.78 14.12
CA SER A 271 3.65 22.55 14.87
C SER A 271 3.79 22.61 16.39
N THR A 272 5.03 22.52 16.92
CA THR A 272 5.34 22.57 18.35
C THR A 272 5.85 23.93 18.84
N LYS A 273 6.06 24.90 17.94
CA LYS A 273 6.37 26.28 18.34
C LYS A 273 5.15 26.94 19.00
N PRO A 274 5.25 27.48 20.22
CA PRO A 274 4.17 28.26 20.81
C PRO A 274 3.92 29.52 19.95
N VAL A 275 2.65 29.84 19.72
CA VAL A 275 2.25 31.11 19.08
C VAL A 275 2.80 32.24 19.94
N GLU A 276 3.70 33.06 19.39
CA GLU A 276 4.19 34.24 20.09
C GLU A 276 3.00 35.21 20.32
N PRO A 277 2.84 35.73 21.55
CA PRO A 277 1.76 36.65 21.86
C PRO A 277 2.02 37.99 21.16
N GLY A 278 1.52 38.14 19.93
CA GLY A 278 1.69 39.36 19.14
C GLY A 278 0.91 39.44 17.83
N GLU A 279 0.34 38.34 17.32
CA GLU A 279 -0.44 38.33 16.07
C GLU A 279 -1.86 37.79 16.28
N ALA A 280 -2.65 38.50 17.08
CA ALA A 280 -4.11 38.37 17.14
C ALA A 280 -4.79 39.72 16.91
#